data_AF-A0A7U7GCL5-F1
#
_entry.id   AF-A0A7U7GCL5-F1
#
_cell.length_a   1.000
_cell.length_b   1.000
_cell.length_c   1.000
_cell.angle_alpha   90.00
_cell.angle_beta   90.00
_cell.angle_gamma   90.00
#
_symmetry.space_group_name_H-M   'P 1'
#
loop_
_entity.id
_entity.type
_entity.pdbx_description
1 polymer ?
#
loop_
_entity_poly.entity_id
_entity_poly.type
_entity_poly.pdbx_seq_one_letter_code
_entity_poly.pdbx_strand_id
1 'polypeptide(L)'
;MDDYVAGGRAMQRFWLTATKLGLQFQPEMTPLIFASYMRRGIEFTRTPRSLENARQLTGQLESLIGAAALDGAVYMGRSIWGGWGSGQRRRPGRCGCRWIN
;
A
#
# COMPACT_ATOMS: atom_id res chain seq x y z
N MET A 1 -2.93 -10.98 -12.51
CA MET A 1 -1.70 -10.23 -12.18
C MET A 1 -1.82 -8.80 -12.67
N ASP A 2 -2.45 -8.58 -13.82
CA ASP A 2 -2.66 -7.27 -14.44
C ASP A 2 -3.44 -6.29 -13.56
N ASP A 3 -4.40 -6.75 -12.76
CA ASP A 3 -5.19 -5.88 -11.86
C ASP A 3 -4.33 -5.20 -10.78
N TYR A 4 -3.36 -5.92 -10.20
CA TYR A 4 -2.42 -5.32 -9.23
C TYR A 4 -1.49 -4.30 -9.90
N VAL A 5 -1.10 -4.53 -11.16
CA VAL A 5 -0.30 -3.57 -11.93
C VAL A 5 -1.12 -2.33 -12.28
N ALA A 6 -2.37 -2.51 -12.69
CA ALA A 6 -3.31 -1.42 -12.95
C ALA A 6 -3.56 -0.60 -11.68
N GLY A 7 -3.78 -1.27 -10.54
CA GLY A 7 -3.89 -0.65 -9.22
C GLY A 7 -2.65 0.14 -8.82
N GLY A 8 -1.45 -0.42 -9.04
CA GLY A 8 -0.19 0.28 -8.80
C GLY A 8 -0.03 1.54 -9.66
N ARG A 9 -0.39 1.47 -10.95
CA ARG A 9 -0.39 2.65 -11.84
C ARG A 9 -1.38 3.72 -11.38
N ALA A 10 -2.58 3.31 -10.94
CA ALA A 10 -3.57 4.23 -10.40
C ALA A 10 -3.07 4.91 -9.13
N MET A 11 -2.49 4.14 -8.21
CA MET A 11 -1.91 4.65 -6.97
C MET A 11 -0.78 5.64 -7.23
N GLN A 12 0.10 5.37 -8.20
CA GLN A 12 1.16 6.30 -8.57
C GLN A 12 0.60 7.63 -9.10
N ARG A 13 -0.42 7.59 -9.98
CA ARG A 13 -1.06 8.83 -10.48
C ARG A 13 -1.72 9.60 -9.34
N PHE A 14 -2.44 8.91 -8.47
CA PHE A 14 -3.06 9.49 -7.29
C PHE A 14 -2.04 10.19 -6.38
N TRP A 15 -0.94 9.51 -6.07
CA TRP A 15 0.13 10.08 -5.24
C TRP A 15 0.73 11.33 -5.87
N LEU A 16 1.11 11.29 -7.15
CA LEU A 16 1.66 12.45 -7.84
C LEU A 16 0.70 13.64 -7.87
N THR A 17 -0.61 13.40 -8.03
CA THR A 17 -1.63 14.46 -7.99
C THR A 17 -1.77 15.04 -6.59
N ALA A 18 -1.86 14.21 -5.56
CA ALA A 18 -2.02 14.70 -4.20
C ALA A 18 -0.77 15.46 -3.72
N THR A 19 0.44 15.00 -4.09
CA THR A 19 1.67 15.73 -3.82
C THR A 19 1.67 17.11 -4.50
N LYS A 20 1.14 17.24 -5.73
CA LYS A 20 0.95 18.55 -6.38
C LYS A 20 -0.03 19.44 -5.61
N LEU A 21 -1.03 18.85 -4.95
CA LEU A 21 -2.01 19.55 -4.10
C LEU A 21 -1.48 19.82 -2.68
N GLY A 22 -0.23 19.46 -2.37
CA GLY A 22 0.33 19.61 -1.02
C GLY A 22 -0.21 18.62 0.01
N LEU A 23 -0.87 17.55 -0.43
CA LEU A 23 -1.33 16.47 0.43
C LEU A 23 -0.20 15.50 0.72
N GLN A 24 -0.07 15.14 2.00
CA GLN A 24 0.85 14.09 2.45
C GLN A 24 0.09 12.79 2.65
N PHE A 25 0.71 11.67 2.29
CA PHE A 25 0.19 10.34 2.51
C PHE A 25 1.11 9.54 3.43
N GLN A 26 0.50 8.90 4.42
CA GLN A 26 1.15 7.92 5.26
C GLN A 26 0.48 6.55 5.00
N PRO A 27 1.20 5.60 4.38
CA PRO A 27 0.69 4.25 4.16
C PRO A 27 0.50 3.50 5.49
N GLU A 28 -0.61 2.79 5.61
CA GLU A 28 -0.91 1.87 6.70
C GLU A 28 -1.22 0.49 6.10
N MET A 29 -0.18 -0.16 5.55
CA MET A 29 -0.32 -1.36 4.70
C MET A 29 -0.49 -2.66 5.48
N THR A 30 -0.12 -2.68 6.76
CA THR A 30 -0.12 -3.88 7.61
C THR A 30 -1.45 -4.65 7.60
N PRO A 31 -2.63 -4.00 7.72
CA PRO A 31 -3.91 -4.70 7.64
C PRO A 31 -4.13 -5.42 6.30
N LEU A 32 -3.82 -4.74 5.18
CA LEU A 32 -3.96 -5.32 3.84
C LEU A 32 -3.00 -6.50 3.61
N ILE A 33 -1.77 -6.41 4.11
CA ILE A 33 -0.77 -7.48 3.98
C ILE A 33 -1.26 -8.75 4.68
N PHE A 34 -1.71 -8.64 5.94
CA PHE A 34 -2.20 -9.79 6.69
C PHE A 34 -3.52 -10.35 6.15
N ALA A 35 -4.44 -9.47 5.73
CA ALA A 35 -5.66 -9.89 5.05
C ALA A 35 -5.37 -10.68 3.76
N SER A 36 -4.35 -10.26 3.00
CA SER A 36 -3.90 -10.97 1.80
C SER A 36 -3.36 -12.36 2.13
N TYR A 37 -2.58 -12.52 3.21
CA TYR A 37 -2.12 -13.84 3.65
C TYR A 37 -3.28 -14.75 4.06
N MET A 38 -4.27 -14.23 4.80
CA MET A 38 -5.45 -14.99 5.21
C MET A 38 -6.29 -15.42 4.00
N ARG A 39 -6.57 -14.51 3.07
CA ARG A 39 -7.34 -14.81 1.86
C ARG A 39 -6.67 -15.86 0.97
N ARG A 40 -5.34 -15.84 0.90
CA ARG A 40 -4.55 -16.74 0.06
C ARG A 40 -4.17 -18.05 0.76
N GLY A 41 -4.55 -18.23 2.02
CA GLY A 41 -4.16 -19.41 2.81
C GLY A 41 -2.65 -19.54 3.01
N ILE A 42 -1.91 -18.43 3.01
CA ILE A 42 -0.46 -18.42 3.19
C ILE A 42 -0.15 -18.38 4.69
N GLU A 43 0.49 -19.44 5.19
CA GLU A 43 1.01 -19.45 6.56
C GLU A 43 2.26 -18.56 6.65
N PHE A 44 2.12 -17.39 7.27
CA PHE A 44 3.23 -16.44 7.45
C PHE A 44 4.00 -16.64 8.77
N THR A 45 3.49 -17.51 9.65
CA THR A 45 4.05 -17.75 10.98
C THR A 45 3.53 -19.06 11.56
N ARG A 46 4.34 -19.73 12.39
CA ARG A 46 3.96 -20.93 13.14
C ARG A 46 3.31 -20.63 14.49
N THR A 47 3.26 -19.36 14.90
CA THR A 47 2.69 -18.95 16.20
C THR A 47 1.16 -18.86 16.11
N PRO A 48 0.39 -19.71 16.80
CA PRO A 48 -1.07 -19.75 16.64
C PRO A 48 -1.76 -18.43 16.97
N ARG A 49 -1.28 -17.72 18.00
CA ARG A 49 -1.80 -16.40 18.40
C ARG A 49 -1.66 -15.35 17.30
N SER A 50 -0.57 -15.40 16.53
CA SER A 50 -0.35 -14.46 15.43
C SER A 50 -1.30 -14.71 14.27
N LEU A 51 -1.61 -15.98 13.97
CA LEU A 51 -2.62 -16.36 12.98
C LEU A 51 -4.02 -15.91 13.42
N GLU A 52 -4.35 -16.08 14.69
CA GLU A 52 -5.63 -15.64 15.25
C GLU A 52 -5.80 -14.12 15.17
N ASN A 53 -4.77 -13.37 15.55
CA ASN A 53 -4.77 -11.91 15.41
C ASN A 53 -4.97 -11.47 13.94
N ALA A 54 -4.34 -12.16 12.98
CA ALA A 54 -4.51 -11.86 11.57
C ALA A 54 -5.95 -12.14 11.08
N ARG A 55 -6.59 -13.21 11.56
CA ARG A 55 -8.01 -13.48 11.27
C ARG A 55 -8.93 -12.40 11.81
N GLN A 56 -8.75 -12.01 13.08
CA GLN A 56 -9.54 -10.95 13.71
C GLN A 56 -9.35 -9.61 12.99
N LEU A 57 -8.10 -9.24 12.69
CA LEU A 57 -7.78 -8.05 11.92
C LEU A 57 -8.45 -8.05 10.54
N THR A 58 -8.46 -9.20 9.86
CA THR A 58 -9.10 -9.34 8.54
C THR A 58 -10.61 -9.16 8.65
N GLY A 59 -11.27 -9.77 9.64
CA GLY A 59 -12.71 -9.62 9.85
C GLY A 59 -13.11 -8.19 10.23
N GLN A 60 -12.30 -7.50 11.05
CA GLN A 60 -12.51 -6.08 11.37
C GLN A 60 -12.31 -5.19 10.15
N LEU A 61 -11.29 -5.47 9.33
CA LEU A 61 -11.07 -4.71 8.11
C LEU A 61 -12.23 -4.90 7.13
N GLU A 62 -12.68 -6.14 6.93
CA GLU A 62 -13.82 -6.47 6.08
C GLU A 62 -15.10 -5.77 6.55
N SER A 63 -15.36 -5.69 7.86
CA SER A 63 -16.53 -4.98 8.38
C SER A 63 -16.46 -3.46 8.17
N LEU A 64 -15.25 -2.88 8.13
CA LEU A 64 -15.03 -1.44 7.92
C LEU A 64 -15.19 -1.00 6.46
N ILE A 65 -14.67 -1.78 5.51
CA ILE A 65 -14.63 -1.38 4.08
C ILE A 65 -15.52 -2.23 3.17
N GLY A 66 -16.01 -3.37 3.67
CA GLY A 66 -16.77 -4.37 2.92
C GLY A 66 -15.89 -5.37 2.16
N ALA A 67 -16.39 -6.59 1.99
CA ALA A 67 -15.69 -7.69 1.33
C ALA A 67 -15.25 -7.36 -0.10
N ALA A 68 -16.13 -6.71 -0.89
CA ALA A 68 -15.82 -6.34 -2.27
C ALA A 68 -14.68 -5.32 -2.37
N ALA A 69 -14.63 -4.34 -1.46
CA ALA A 69 -13.54 -3.36 -1.44
C ALA A 69 -12.23 -4.00 -0.96
N LEU A 70 -12.30 -4.89 0.04
CA LEU A 70 -11.14 -5.62 0.54
C LEU A 70 -10.54 -6.56 -0.52
N ASP A 71 -11.35 -7.14 -1.40
CA ASP A 71 -10.86 -8.04 -2.44
C ASP A 71 -9.84 -7.37 -3.37
N GLY A 72 -10.20 -6.17 -3.85
CA GLY A 72 -9.40 -5.35 -4.75
C GLY A 72 -8.53 -4.28 -4.09
N ALA A 73 -8.45 -4.24 -2.75
CA ALA A 73 -7.71 -3.20 -2.05
C ALA A 73 -6.19 -3.28 -2.30
N VAL A 74 -5.62 -2.24 -2.90
CA VAL A 74 -4.18 -2.15 -3.22
C VAL A 74 -3.41 -1.16 -2.35
N TYR A 75 -4.11 -0.25 -1.66
CA TYR A 75 -3.52 0.75 -0.79
C TYR A 75 -4.47 1.09 0.34
N MET A 76 -3.93 1.23 1.55
CA MET A 76 -4.61 1.78 2.71
C MET A 76 -3.64 2.74 3.39
N GLY A 77 -4.17 3.87 3.85
CA GLY A 77 -3.36 4.88 4.51
C GLY A 77 -4.17 6.11 4.82
N ARG A 78 -3.54 7.04 5.53
CA ARG A 78 -4.13 8.31 5.92
C ARG A 78 -3.62 9.43 5.02
N SER A 79 -4.53 10.34 4.69
CA SER A 79 -4.22 11.58 3.99
C SER A 79 -4.27 12.74 4.97
N ILE A 80 -3.28 13.63 4.89
CA ILE A 80 -3.20 14.82 5.74
C ILE A 80 -3.24 16.06 4.86
N TRP A 81 -4.10 17.01 5.22
CA TRP A 81 -4.13 18.34 4.64
C TRP A 81 -3.24 19.28 5.47
N GLY A 82 -2.34 20.00 4.81
CA GLY A 82 -1.48 21.00 5.47
C GLY A 82 -0.06 20.49 5.70
N GLY A 83 0.90 21.20 5.08
CA GLY A 83 2.33 20.95 5.19
C GLY A 83 3.09 21.29 3.92
N TRP A 84 3.28 22.59 3.66
CA TRP A 84 4.32 23.06 2.72
C TRP A 84 5.65 23.10 3.46
N GLY A 85 6.66 22.38 2.95
CA GLY A 85 8.01 22.38 3.53
C GLY A 85 8.98 21.34 2.96
N SER A 86 9.43 21.56 1.72
CA SER A 86 10.74 21.14 1.17
C SER A 86 11.29 19.76 1.55
N GLY A 87 10.73 18.70 0.97
CA GLY A 87 11.31 17.36 1.07
C GLY A 87 11.16 16.54 -0.20
N GLN A 88 11.03 17.19 -1.36
CA GLN A 88 10.97 16.48 -2.62
C GLN A 88 12.37 15.92 -2.90
N ARG A 89 12.63 14.69 -2.46
CA ARG A 89 13.85 13.95 -2.77
C ARG A 89 13.97 13.94 -4.29
N ARG A 90 14.86 14.80 -4.82
CA ARG A 90 15.19 14.80 -6.24
C ARG A 90 15.62 13.37 -6.56
N ARG A 91 14.91 12.72 -7.47
CA ARG A 91 15.39 11.46 -8.04
C ARG A 91 16.80 11.76 -8.58
N PRO A 92 17.84 10.99 -8.21
CA PRO A 92 19.10 11.09 -8.94
C PRO A 92 18.75 10.92 -10.41
N GLY A 93 19.11 11.90 -11.24
CA GLY A 93 19.00 11.75 -12.69
C GLY A 93 19.67 10.43 -13.06
N ARG A 94 19.09 9.70 -14.01
CA ARG A 94 19.78 8.54 -14.59
C ARG A 94 21.09 9.03 -15.19
N CYS A 95 22.18 8.98 -14.44
CA CYS A 95 23.51 8.91 -15.02
C CYS A 95 23.51 7.62 -15.82
N GLY A 96 23.57 7.74 -17.14
CA GLY A 96 23.73 6.60 -18.02
C GLY A 96 25.02 5.89 -17.66
N CYS A 97 24.93 4.84 -16.85
CA CYS A 97 25.97 3.83 -16.75
C CYS A 97 25.97 3.06 -18.06
N ARG A 98 26.73 3.60 -19.03
CA ARG A 98 27.31 2.83 -20.13
C ARG A 98 28.27 1.82 -19.49
N TRP A 99 27.75 0.65 -19.15
CA TRP A 99 28.58 -0.54 -18.94
C TRP A 99 28.91 -1.11 -20.31
N ILE A 100 30.01 -0.64 -20.92
CA ILE A 100 30.67 -1.35 -22.03
C ILE A 100 32.19 -1.19 -21.87
N ASN A 101 32.81 -2.37 -21.78
CA ASN A 101 34.21 -2.78 -21.82
C ASN A 101 35.11 -2.47 -20.61
#